data_AF-A0A7S0YLC8-F1
#
_entry.id   AF-A0A7S0YLC8-F1
#
_cell.length_a   1.000
_cell.length_b   1.000
_cell.length_c   1.000
_cell.angle_alpha   90.00
_cell.angle_beta   90.00
_cell.angle_gamma   90.00
#
_symmetry.space_group_name_H-M   'P 1'
#
loop_
_entity.id
_entity.type
_entity.pdbx_description
1 polymer ?
#
loop_
_entity_poly.entity_id
_entity_poly.type
_entity_poly.pdbx_seq_one_letter_code
_entity_poly.pdbx_strand_id
1 'polypeptide(L)'
;NDIGPGGDVALIRVLAGMTSLVELDLADNRIKGDRAMECIVSCIANNTGLKRLNLRGNSLTFSHGLLLHDVLKGCPEMADACGLPMQALRDMDSLQDLDLQNKGMGSVEAALAIEALKTNTSVTRLDISGMSMGHVGAVQLVSLLSANTTLTNLDMRNNLLSYEDGKILVPCLEREGCNLRTISGIPLARLREGSMAELSLRSMGCGPAEGAIAISVLGRCTALVKLSLFGA
;
A
#
# COMPACT_ATOMS: atom_id res chain seq x y z
N ASN A 1 21.30 -15.52 1.08
CA ASN A 1 21.69 -16.95 1.05
C ASN A 1 20.49 -17.73 0.53
N ASP A 2 20.64 -18.72 -0.35
CA ASP A 2 19.48 -19.44 -0.87
C ASP A 2 19.00 -20.46 0.17
N ILE A 3 18.14 -20.02 1.10
CA ILE A 3 17.64 -20.87 2.20
C ILE A 3 16.70 -21.98 1.63
N GLY A 4 16.19 -21.79 0.41
CA GLY A 4 15.40 -22.78 -0.33
C GLY A 4 14.05 -23.12 0.34
N PRO A 5 13.16 -23.86 -0.36
CA PRO A 5 11.83 -24.25 0.13
C PRO A 5 11.85 -25.36 1.21
N GLY A 6 12.85 -25.35 2.10
CA GLY A 6 12.96 -26.30 3.23
C GLY A 6 13.92 -25.84 4.34
N GLY A 7 14.80 -24.88 4.05
CA GLY A 7 15.57 -24.20 5.10
C GLY A 7 14.77 -23.10 5.81
N ASP A 8 13.64 -22.68 5.25
CA ASP A 8 12.64 -21.85 5.92
C ASP A 8 12.17 -22.54 7.21
N VAL A 9 11.79 -23.82 7.18
CA VAL A 9 11.39 -24.60 8.38
C VAL A 9 12.53 -24.76 9.39
N ALA A 10 13.77 -24.88 8.93
CA ALA A 10 14.93 -24.94 9.82
C ALA A 10 15.19 -23.58 10.50
N LEU A 11 15.11 -22.49 9.74
CA LEU A 11 15.21 -21.12 10.23
C LEU A 11 14.07 -20.83 11.22
N ILE A 12 12.85 -21.30 10.95
CA ILE A 12 11.67 -21.22 11.81
C ILE A 12 11.94 -21.87 13.18
N ARG A 13 12.44 -23.11 13.20
CA ARG A 13 12.70 -23.82 14.47
C ARG A 13 13.79 -23.16 15.30
N VAL A 14 14.77 -22.56 14.63
CA VAL A 14 15.90 -21.87 15.28
C VAL A 14 15.44 -20.50 15.81
N LEU A 15 14.73 -19.72 15.00
CA LEU A 15 14.24 -18.37 15.36
C LEU A 15 13.16 -18.40 16.46
N ALA A 16 12.30 -19.42 16.48
CA ALA A 16 11.28 -19.58 17.53
C ALA A 16 11.86 -19.76 18.94
N GLY A 17 13.11 -20.22 19.06
CA GLY A 17 13.82 -20.37 20.33
C GLY A 17 14.68 -19.17 20.73
N MET A 18 14.80 -18.16 19.87
CA MET A 18 15.72 -17.04 20.04
C MET A 18 15.01 -15.81 20.60
N THR A 19 14.84 -15.75 21.92
CA THR A 19 14.15 -14.65 22.64
C THR A 19 15.04 -13.45 22.96
N SER A 20 16.34 -13.52 22.65
CA SER A 20 17.32 -12.46 23.01
C SER A 20 17.98 -11.78 21.80
N LEU A 21 17.48 -12.00 20.58
CA LEU A 21 18.03 -11.34 19.39
C LEU A 21 17.77 -9.83 19.44
N VAL A 22 18.80 -9.05 19.13
CA VAL A 22 18.74 -7.59 18.98
C VAL A 22 18.67 -7.19 17.50
N GLU A 23 19.21 -8.01 16.61
CA GLU A 23 19.19 -7.78 15.17
C GLU A 23 18.88 -9.08 14.44
N LEU A 24 18.03 -9.00 13.42
CA LEU A 24 17.68 -10.11 12.55
C LEU A 24 17.79 -9.65 11.10
N ASP A 25 18.88 -10.02 10.44
CA ASP A 25 19.04 -9.79 9.01
C ASP A 25 18.67 -11.04 8.21
N LEU A 26 17.59 -10.93 7.47
CA LEU A 26 17.05 -11.96 6.60
C LEU A 26 17.01 -11.48 5.14
N ALA A 27 17.77 -10.47 4.75
CA ALA A 27 17.77 -9.98 3.38
C ALA A 27 18.24 -11.03 2.35
N ASP A 28 17.67 -10.95 1.15
CA ASP A 28 18.05 -11.76 -0.02
C ASP A 28 18.07 -13.27 0.25
N ASN A 29 17.09 -13.74 1.02
CA ASN A 29 16.94 -15.14 1.42
C ASN A 29 15.81 -15.87 0.70
N ARG A 30 15.16 -15.22 -0.28
CA ARG A 30 14.04 -15.76 -1.06
C ARG A 30 12.93 -16.35 -0.18
N ILE A 31 12.71 -15.75 0.99
CA ILE A 31 11.63 -16.13 1.90
C ILE A 31 10.31 -15.96 1.14
N LYS A 32 9.53 -17.05 1.08
CA LYS A 32 8.28 -17.11 0.32
C LYS A 32 7.24 -17.94 1.08
N GLY A 33 5.98 -17.55 0.95
CA GLY A 33 4.82 -18.27 1.49
C GLY A 33 4.45 -17.93 2.94
N ASP A 34 3.18 -18.15 3.24
CA ASP A 34 2.53 -17.69 4.47
C ASP A 34 3.14 -18.29 5.74
N ARG A 35 3.56 -19.57 5.70
CA ARG A 35 4.18 -20.28 6.84
C ARG A 35 5.47 -19.63 7.33
N ALA A 36 6.32 -19.18 6.40
CA ALA A 36 7.55 -18.50 6.77
C ALA A 36 7.26 -17.14 7.41
N MET A 37 6.23 -16.44 6.92
CA MET A 37 5.80 -15.17 7.47
C MET A 37 5.20 -15.33 8.88
N GLU A 38 4.28 -16.27 9.09
CA GLU A 38 3.70 -16.58 10.41
C GLU A 38 4.76 -16.86 11.47
N CYS A 39 5.86 -17.49 11.07
CA CYS A 39 6.95 -17.80 11.97
C CYS A 39 7.84 -16.60 12.29
N ILE A 40 8.14 -15.75 11.31
CA ILE A 40 8.81 -14.47 11.57
C ILE A 40 7.93 -13.61 12.48
N VAL A 41 6.63 -13.55 12.22
CA VAL A 41 5.63 -12.83 13.02
C VAL A 41 5.61 -13.34 14.46
N SER A 42 5.56 -14.66 14.67
CA SER A 42 5.62 -15.25 16.03
C SER A 42 6.99 -15.11 16.70
N CYS A 43 8.08 -15.13 15.95
CA CYS A 43 9.42 -14.84 16.47
C CYS A 43 9.50 -13.39 16.98
N ILE A 44 9.00 -12.43 16.21
CA ILE A 44 8.93 -11.02 16.61
C ILE A 44 8.01 -10.87 17.83
N ALA A 45 6.83 -11.49 17.82
CA ALA A 45 5.89 -11.42 18.94
C ALA A 45 6.47 -11.98 20.25
N ASN A 46 7.33 -13.00 20.16
CA ASN A 46 7.98 -13.64 21.31
C ASN A 46 9.32 -12.98 21.69
N ASN A 47 9.84 -12.05 20.88
CA ASN A 47 11.12 -11.39 21.10
C ASN A 47 10.91 -9.89 21.40
N THR A 48 11.05 -9.53 22.66
CA THR A 48 10.88 -8.14 23.14
C THR A 48 12.16 -7.30 23.05
N GLY A 49 13.28 -7.88 22.60
CA GLY A 49 14.59 -7.23 22.53
C GLY A 49 15.07 -6.89 21.11
N LEU A 50 14.32 -7.29 20.08
CA LEU A 50 14.68 -7.10 18.68
C LEU A 50 14.53 -5.62 18.31
N LYS A 51 15.59 -5.04 17.73
CA LYS A 51 15.66 -3.62 17.36
C LYS A 51 15.86 -3.39 15.87
N ARG A 52 16.42 -4.37 15.15
CA ARG A 52 16.67 -4.29 13.70
C ARG A 52 16.20 -5.57 13.01
N LEU A 53 15.49 -5.42 11.89
CA LEU A 53 14.85 -6.47 11.13
C LEU A 53 14.96 -6.15 9.64
N ASN A 54 15.84 -6.83 8.93
CA ASN A 54 16.01 -6.63 7.51
C ASN A 54 15.36 -7.78 6.73
N LEU A 55 14.30 -7.48 5.99
CA LEU A 55 13.56 -8.44 5.15
C LEU A 55 13.69 -8.14 3.65
N ARG A 56 14.59 -7.23 3.27
CA ARG A 56 14.76 -6.78 1.88
C ARG A 56 15.10 -7.94 0.94
N GLY A 57 14.62 -7.90 -0.31
CA GLY A 57 15.01 -8.90 -1.32
C GLY A 57 14.44 -10.30 -1.10
N ASN A 58 13.40 -10.42 -0.27
CA ASN A 58 12.58 -11.62 -0.15
C ASN A 58 11.34 -11.55 -1.04
N SER A 59 10.74 -12.70 -1.34
CA SER A 59 9.53 -12.79 -2.17
C SER A 59 8.26 -12.67 -1.31
N LEU A 60 8.15 -11.57 -0.58
CA LEU A 60 7.02 -11.31 0.31
C LEU A 60 5.86 -10.63 -0.44
N THR A 61 4.63 -10.99 -0.07
CA THR A 61 3.39 -10.51 -0.68
C THR A 61 2.80 -9.35 0.13
N PHE A 62 1.78 -8.68 -0.42
CA PHE A 62 1.10 -7.59 0.27
C PHE A 62 0.51 -8.04 1.63
N SER A 63 -0.09 -9.23 1.65
CA SER A 63 -0.66 -9.83 2.86
C SER A 63 0.37 -10.07 3.95
N HIS A 64 1.61 -10.42 3.58
CA HIS A 64 2.70 -10.59 4.54
C HIS A 64 3.04 -9.28 5.26
N GLY A 65 2.92 -8.13 4.57
CA GLY A 65 3.15 -6.82 5.19
C GLY A 65 2.07 -6.43 6.20
N LEU A 66 0.82 -6.86 5.97
CA LEU A 66 -0.24 -6.68 6.96
C LEU A 66 0.01 -7.50 8.23
N LEU A 67 0.45 -8.75 8.09
CA LEU A 67 0.81 -9.59 9.24
C LEU A 67 2.00 -9.00 10.03
N LEU A 68 2.98 -8.44 9.33
CA LEU A 68 4.07 -7.69 9.96
C LEU A 68 3.54 -6.47 10.70
N HIS A 69 2.62 -5.71 10.09
CA HIS A 69 2.04 -4.53 10.74
C HIS A 69 1.42 -4.89 12.09
N ASP A 70 0.56 -5.90 12.12
CA ASP A 70 -0.21 -6.26 13.30
C ASP A 70 0.69 -6.62 14.50
N VAL A 71 1.82 -7.27 14.25
CA VAL A 71 2.80 -7.59 15.29
C VAL A 71 3.71 -6.40 15.63
N LEU A 72 4.16 -5.62 14.64
CA LEU A 72 4.98 -4.44 14.86
C LEU A 72 4.23 -3.32 15.62
N LYS A 73 2.90 -3.26 15.48
CA LYS A 73 2.05 -2.36 16.28
C LYS A 73 2.18 -2.62 17.79
N GLY A 74 2.49 -3.86 18.19
CA GLY A 74 2.78 -4.23 19.58
C GLY A 74 4.22 -3.89 20.02
N CYS A 75 5.11 -3.58 19.09
CA CYS A 75 6.55 -3.34 19.31
C CYS A 75 7.01 -2.05 18.61
N PRO A 76 6.68 -0.85 19.15
CA PRO A 76 6.96 0.44 18.51
C PRO A 76 8.46 0.70 18.27
N GLU A 77 9.36 0.18 19.12
CA GLU A 77 10.81 0.29 18.94
C GLU A 77 11.34 -0.38 17.66
N MET A 78 10.57 -1.29 17.04
CA MET A 78 10.91 -1.97 15.79
C MET A 78 10.33 -1.28 14.54
N ALA A 79 9.49 -0.25 14.67
CA ALA A 79 8.85 0.38 13.52
C ALA A 79 9.86 0.99 12.53
N ASP A 80 11.07 1.34 13.00
CA ASP A 80 12.18 1.85 12.17
C ASP A 80 12.97 0.74 11.46
N ALA A 81 12.79 -0.50 11.90
CA ALA A 81 13.61 -1.64 11.49
C ALA A 81 13.34 -2.09 10.05
N CYS A 82 12.09 -1.96 9.57
CA CYS A 82 11.69 -2.37 8.22
C CYS A 82 12.03 -1.35 7.12
N GLY A 83 12.77 -0.27 7.42
CA GLY A 83 13.18 0.74 6.43
C GLY A 83 12.08 1.74 6.04
N LEU A 84 10.86 1.58 6.56
CA LEU A 84 9.82 2.61 6.58
C LEU A 84 9.43 2.84 8.04
N PRO A 85 9.74 4.01 8.63
CA PRO A 85 9.43 4.27 10.02
C PRO A 85 7.91 4.44 10.15
N MET A 86 7.18 3.35 10.42
CA MET A 86 5.71 3.38 10.47
C MET A 86 5.18 4.33 11.53
N GLN A 87 5.88 4.43 12.66
CA GLN A 87 5.54 5.35 13.73
C GLN A 87 5.90 6.79 13.36
N ALA A 88 7.06 7.02 12.71
CA ALA A 88 7.37 8.34 12.20
C ALA A 88 6.36 8.78 11.12
N LEU A 89 5.97 7.91 10.18
CA LEU A 89 4.94 8.24 9.19
C LEU A 89 3.58 8.54 9.83
N ARG A 90 3.22 7.89 10.94
CA ARG A 90 1.99 8.18 11.67
C ARG A 90 2.04 9.54 12.37
N ASP A 91 3.15 9.84 13.03
CA ASP A 91 3.36 11.02 13.87
C ASP A 91 4.03 12.19 13.12
N MET A 92 4.27 12.05 11.80
CA MET A 92 4.88 13.07 10.96
C MET A 92 3.85 14.15 10.62
N ASP A 93 3.81 15.18 11.47
CA ASP A 93 2.89 16.30 11.31
C ASP A 93 3.21 17.20 10.10
N SER A 94 4.43 17.13 9.55
CA SER A 94 4.94 18.05 8.51
C SER A 94 5.04 17.44 7.10
N LEU A 95 4.88 16.13 6.94
CA LEU A 95 5.05 15.47 5.65
C LEU A 95 3.78 15.57 4.82
N GLN A 96 3.84 16.27 3.68
CA GLN A 96 2.68 16.48 2.80
C GLN A 96 2.66 15.56 1.57
N ASP A 97 3.84 15.13 1.11
CA ASP A 97 4.05 14.32 -0.09
C ASP A 97 4.83 13.04 0.27
N LEU A 98 4.28 11.88 -0.03
CA LEU A 98 4.91 10.57 0.19
C LEU A 98 4.97 9.78 -1.13
N ASP A 99 6.19 9.50 -1.57
CA ASP A 99 6.49 8.70 -2.78
C ASP A 99 7.15 7.38 -2.40
N LEU A 100 6.44 6.27 -2.66
CA LEU A 100 6.86 4.89 -2.42
C LEU A 100 7.07 4.11 -3.73
N GLN A 101 7.06 4.78 -4.88
CA GLN A 101 7.14 4.16 -6.20
C GLN A 101 8.44 3.36 -6.39
N ASN A 102 8.31 2.09 -6.78
CA ASN A 102 9.35 1.25 -7.40
C ASN A 102 10.81 1.43 -6.88
N LYS A 103 11.01 1.54 -5.57
CA LYS A 103 12.35 1.62 -4.94
C LYS A 103 12.94 0.25 -4.56
N GLY A 104 12.42 -0.82 -5.17
CA GLY A 104 12.66 -2.19 -4.71
C GLY A 104 12.04 -2.49 -3.34
N MET A 105 11.15 -1.60 -2.87
CA MET A 105 10.21 -1.81 -1.78
C MET A 105 9.06 -2.63 -2.35
N GLY A 106 8.88 -3.85 -1.86
CA GLY A 106 7.87 -4.77 -2.37
C GLY A 106 6.46 -4.39 -1.88
N SER A 107 5.52 -5.29 -2.13
CA SER A 107 4.13 -5.16 -1.67
C SER A 107 3.98 -5.08 -0.14
N VAL A 108 5.01 -5.48 0.63
CA VAL A 108 5.02 -5.44 2.10
C VAL A 108 5.06 -4.01 2.62
N GLU A 109 5.99 -3.23 2.08
CA GLU A 109 6.19 -1.83 2.41
C GLU A 109 4.95 -0.99 2.06
N ALA A 110 4.28 -1.33 0.94
CA ALA A 110 3.01 -0.74 0.55
C ALA A 110 1.93 -0.97 1.61
N ALA A 111 1.79 -2.21 2.10
CA ALA A 111 0.81 -2.57 3.10
C ALA A 111 1.05 -1.83 4.43
N LEU A 112 2.31 -1.78 4.86
CA LEU A 112 2.72 -1.07 6.08
C LEU A 112 2.44 0.44 5.98
N ALA A 113 2.77 1.07 4.85
CA ALA A 113 2.51 2.48 4.62
C ALA A 113 1.02 2.79 4.57
N ILE A 114 0.24 1.98 3.84
CA ILE A 114 -1.22 2.14 3.74
C ILE A 114 -1.87 2.08 5.13
N GLU A 115 -1.39 1.19 6.01
CA GLU A 115 -1.92 1.08 7.36
C GLU A 115 -1.54 2.29 8.24
N ALA A 116 -0.29 2.75 8.17
CA ALA A 116 0.15 3.95 8.91
C ALA A 116 -0.65 5.20 8.50
N LEU A 117 -0.90 5.35 7.20
CA LEU A 117 -1.60 6.50 6.63
C LEU A 117 -3.10 6.56 6.99
N LYS A 118 -3.72 5.47 7.45
CA LYS A 118 -5.12 5.49 7.92
C LYS A 118 -5.37 6.49 9.04
N THR A 119 -4.35 6.72 9.87
CA THR A 119 -4.43 7.64 11.01
C THR A 119 -3.57 8.88 10.86
N ASN A 120 -2.76 8.98 9.79
CA ASN A 120 -1.97 10.17 9.51
C ASN A 120 -2.88 11.31 9.03
N THR A 121 -2.65 12.53 9.54
CA THR A 121 -3.44 13.71 9.20
C THR A 121 -2.69 14.79 8.41
N SER A 122 -1.49 14.49 7.94
CA SER A 122 -0.60 15.48 7.31
C SER A 122 -0.30 15.20 5.85
N VAL A 123 -0.26 13.93 5.46
CA VAL A 123 0.00 13.50 4.09
C VAL A 123 -1.22 13.83 3.23
N THR A 124 -0.96 14.55 2.14
CA THR A 124 -1.96 14.97 1.15
C THR A 124 -1.73 14.31 -0.21
N ARG A 125 -0.49 13.92 -0.53
CA ARG A 125 -0.17 13.19 -1.77
C ARG A 125 0.53 11.88 -1.46
N LEU A 126 0.03 10.80 -2.05
CA LEU A 126 0.57 9.44 -1.93
C LEU A 126 0.80 8.85 -3.32
N ASP A 127 2.04 8.44 -3.60
CA ASP A 127 2.37 7.60 -4.76
C ASP A 127 2.76 6.20 -4.28
N ILE A 128 1.94 5.20 -4.62
CA ILE A 128 2.17 3.78 -4.35
C ILE A 128 2.20 2.99 -5.67
N SER A 129 2.56 3.64 -6.77
CA SER A 129 2.54 3.01 -8.08
C SER A 129 3.61 1.91 -8.22
N GLY A 130 3.27 0.82 -8.90
CA GLY A 130 4.21 -0.27 -9.16
C GLY A 130 4.56 -1.15 -7.95
N MET A 131 3.72 -1.20 -6.92
CA MET A 131 3.95 -1.99 -5.71
C MET A 131 3.29 -3.38 -5.73
N SER A 132 2.74 -3.81 -6.88
CA SER A 132 2.16 -5.16 -7.08
C SER A 132 1.18 -5.62 -5.99
N MET A 133 0.33 -4.72 -5.50
CA MET A 133 -0.52 -4.99 -4.34
C MET A 133 -1.65 -6.00 -4.60
N GLY A 134 -2.12 -6.10 -5.85
CA GLY A 134 -3.23 -6.98 -6.25
C GLY A 134 -4.55 -6.67 -5.51
N HIS A 135 -5.47 -7.64 -5.53
CA HIS A 135 -6.81 -7.49 -4.93
C HIS A 135 -6.77 -7.11 -3.43
N VAL A 136 -5.85 -7.68 -2.65
CA VAL A 136 -5.71 -7.38 -1.22
C VAL A 136 -5.34 -5.90 -1.01
N GLY A 137 -4.48 -5.37 -1.89
CA GLY A 137 -4.18 -3.94 -1.95
C GLY A 137 -5.38 -3.06 -2.17
N ALA A 138 -6.28 -3.45 -3.09
CA ALA A 138 -7.51 -2.69 -3.35
C ALA A 138 -8.42 -2.61 -2.11
N VAL A 139 -8.57 -3.73 -1.40
CA VAL A 139 -9.35 -3.77 -0.14
C VAL A 139 -8.73 -2.88 0.92
N GLN A 140 -7.40 -2.84 1.03
CA GLN A 140 -6.75 -1.92 1.98
C GLN A 140 -6.81 -0.46 1.53
N LEU A 141 -6.77 -0.17 0.24
CA LEU A 141 -7.02 1.17 -0.28
C LEU A 141 -8.44 1.66 0.04
N VAL A 142 -9.44 0.79 -0.07
CA VAL A 142 -10.82 1.08 0.39
C VAL A 142 -10.82 1.48 1.86
N SER A 143 -10.11 0.72 2.71
CA SER A 143 -10.01 1.02 4.14
C SER A 143 -9.27 2.33 4.42
N LEU A 144 -8.13 2.56 3.76
CA LEU A 144 -7.35 3.80 3.86
C LEU A 144 -8.18 5.00 3.45
N LEU A 145 -8.76 4.96 2.26
CA LEU A 145 -9.56 6.06 1.77
C LEU A 145 -10.72 6.30 2.73
N SER A 146 -11.41 5.27 3.21
CA SER A 146 -12.57 5.43 4.11
C SER A 146 -12.21 6.08 5.44
N ALA A 147 -11.05 5.79 6.01
CA ALA A 147 -10.59 6.34 7.29
C ALA A 147 -9.90 7.69 7.15
N ASN A 148 -9.11 7.88 6.09
CA ASN A 148 -8.32 9.09 5.87
C ASN A 148 -9.12 10.16 5.12
N THR A 149 -9.11 11.37 5.64
CA THR A 149 -9.77 12.54 5.04
C THR A 149 -8.78 13.63 4.61
N THR A 150 -7.48 13.42 4.74
CA THR A 150 -6.44 14.42 4.44
C THR A 150 -5.83 14.23 3.06
N LEU A 151 -5.89 13.01 2.52
CA LEU A 151 -5.37 12.67 1.20
C LEU A 151 -6.16 13.40 0.10
N THR A 152 -5.44 14.19 -0.72
CA THR A 152 -5.97 14.90 -1.89
C THR A 152 -5.50 14.30 -3.21
N ASN A 153 -4.37 13.60 -3.23
CA ASN A 153 -3.82 12.98 -4.44
C ASN A 153 -3.34 11.56 -4.14
N LEU A 154 -3.77 10.60 -4.95
CA LEU A 154 -3.33 9.20 -4.89
C LEU A 154 -2.86 8.76 -6.27
N ASP A 155 -1.68 8.17 -6.37
CA ASP A 155 -1.26 7.42 -7.56
C ASP A 155 -1.18 5.94 -7.21
N MET A 156 -1.98 5.13 -7.93
CA MET A 156 -2.12 3.70 -7.71
C MET A 156 -1.86 2.88 -8.99
N ARG A 157 -1.21 3.50 -9.99
CA ARG A 157 -0.91 2.84 -11.28
C ARG A 157 -0.03 1.61 -11.10
N ASN A 158 -0.12 0.67 -12.03
CA ASN A 158 0.74 -0.52 -12.08
C ASN A 158 0.72 -1.39 -10.80
N ASN A 159 -0.38 -1.41 -10.06
CA ASN A 159 -0.54 -2.23 -8.84
C ASN A 159 -1.23 -3.57 -9.03
N LEU A 160 -1.37 -4.05 -10.28
CA LEU A 160 -2.06 -5.30 -10.63
C LEU A 160 -3.53 -5.32 -10.17
N LEU A 161 -4.19 -4.17 -10.24
CA LEU A 161 -5.59 -4.02 -9.85
C LEU A 161 -6.51 -4.27 -11.04
N SER A 162 -7.51 -5.11 -10.83
CA SER A 162 -8.51 -5.47 -11.85
C SER A 162 -9.61 -4.43 -11.98
N TYR A 163 -10.45 -4.59 -13.00
CA TYR A 163 -11.64 -3.74 -13.19
C TYR A 163 -12.60 -3.79 -11.99
N GLU A 164 -12.79 -4.97 -11.39
CA GLU A 164 -13.65 -5.14 -10.20
C GLU A 164 -13.04 -4.47 -8.96
N ASP A 165 -11.70 -4.46 -8.86
CA ASP A 165 -10.99 -3.74 -7.80
C ASP A 165 -11.19 -2.22 -7.87
N GLY A 166 -11.29 -1.67 -9.08
CA GLY A 166 -11.65 -0.27 -9.28
C GLY A 166 -13.07 0.04 -8.81
N LYS A 167 -14.04 -0.87 -9.04
CA LYS A 167 -15.45 -0.68 -8.64
C LYS A 167 -15.63 -0.63 -7.12
N ILE A 168 -14.87 -1.42 -6.36
CA ILE A 168 -14.98 -1.39 -4.89
C ILE A 168 -14.43 -0.09 -4.27
N LEU A 169 -13.58 0.65 -4.97
CA LEU A 169 -13.05 1.94 -4.52
C LEU A 169 -14.04 3.09 -4.71
N VAL A 170 -14.95 2.98 -5.69
CA VAL A 170 -15.89 4.06 -6.06
C VAL A 170 -16.74 4.54 -4.88
N PRO A 171 -17.38 3.68 -4.06
CA PRO A 171 -18.18 4.13 -2.92
C PRO A 171 -17.37 4.97 -1.91
N CYS A 172 -16.11 4.60 -1.68
CA CYS A 172 -15.22 5.34 -0.81
C CYS A 172 -14.88 6.71 -1.38
N LEU A 173 -14.75 6.83 -2.70
CA LEU A 173 -14.51 8.11 -3.36
C LEU A 173 -15.77 9.00 -3.29
N GLU A 174 -16.97 8.44 -3.44
CA GLU A 174 -18.23 9.20 -3.47
C GLU A 174 -18.77 9.62 -2.09
N ARG A 175 -18.13 9.17 -1.00
CA ARG A 175 -18.53 9.48 0.37
C ARG A 175 -18.37 10.98 0.69
N GLU A 176 -19.28 11.52 1.50
CA GLU A 176 -19.11 12.85 2.10
C GLU A 176 -17.86 12.89 3.00
N GLY A 177 -16.96 13.85 2.75
CA GLY A 177 -15.67 13.95 3.44
C GLY A 177 -14.48 13.31 2.72
N CYS A 178 -14.67 12.69 1.54
CA CYS A 178 -13.55 12.30 0.69
C CYS A 178 -12.94 13.53 -0.01
N ASN A 179 -11.79 13.98 0.48
CA ASN A 179 -11.05 15.15 -0.06
C ASN A 179 -10.17 14.83 -1.27
N LEU A 180 -10.25 13.61 -1.82
CA LEU A 180 -9.43 13.19 -2.94
C LEU A 180 -9.79 13.98 -4.21
N ARG A 181 -8.84 14.79 -4.68
CA ARG A 181 -8.96 15.62 -5.89
C ARG A 181 -8.51 14.90 -7.14
N THR A 182 -7.47 14.06 -7.05
CA THR A 182 -6.97 13.28 -8.20
C THR A 182 -6.62 11.85 -7.82
N ILE A 183 -6.91 10.89 -8.71
CA ILE A 183 -6.49 9.49 -8.58
C ILE A 183 -5.79 9.02 -9.86
N SER A 184 -4.53 8.59 -9.79
CA SER A 184 -3.71 8.17 -10.94
C SER A 184 -3.76 9.18 -12.11
N GLY A 185 -3.80 10.48 -11.80
CA GLY A 185 -3.95 11.57 -12.78
C GLY A 185 -5.40 11.90 -13.19
N ILE A 186 -6.39 11.07 -12.84
CA ILE A 186 -7.82 11.33 -13.09
C ILE A 186 -8.31 12.44 -12.16
N PRO A 187 -8.83 13.57 -12.68
CA PRO A 187 -9.23 14.73 -11.90
C PRO A 187 -10.65 14.59 -11.29
N LEU A 188 -10.77 13.81 -10.21
CA LEU A 188 -12.04 13.53 -9.51
C LEU A 188 -12.81 14.79 -9.11
N ALA A 189 -12.16 15.81 -8.54
CA ALA A 189 -12.85 17.02 -8.07
C ALA A 189 -13.60 17.72 -9.21
N ARG A 190 -12.91 17.91 -10.35
CA ARG A 190 -13.48 18.55 -11.54
C ARG A 190 -14.58 17.72 -12.21
N LEU A 191 -14.48 16.38 -12.12
CA LEU A 191 -15.52 15.48 -12.63
C LEU A 191 -16.77 15.50 -11.74
N ARG A 192 -16.62 15.59 -10.40
CA ARG A 192 -17.74 15.72 -9.45
C ARG A 192 -18.46 17.06 -9.59
N GLU A 193 -17.72 18.14 -9.78
CA GLU A 193 -18.27 19.49 -9.96
C GLU A 193 -18.93 19.69 -11.34
N GLY A 194 -18.76 18.75 -12.26
CA GLY A 194 -19.23 18.90 -13.64
C GLY A 194 -18.58 20.11 -14.34
N SER A 195 -17.38 20.53 -13.91
CA SER A 195 -16.68 21.70 -14.45
C SER A 195 -15.75 21.36 -15.61
N MET A 196 -15.76 20.10 -16.06
CA MET A 196 -14.88 19.59 -17.10
C MET A 196 -15.62 19.32 -18.41
N ALA A 197 -15.25 20.04 -19.48
CA ALA A 197 -15.79 19.84 -20.81
C ALA A 197 -15.02 18.77 -21.62
N GLU A 198 -13.74 18.55 -21.32
CA GLU A 198 -12.89 17.60 -22.04
C GLU A 198 -12.05 16.76 -21.07
N LEU A 199 -12.08 15.43 -21.23
CA LEU A 199 -11.24 14.49 -20.48
C LEU A 199 -10.50 13.57 -21.47
N SER A 200 -9.19 13.42 -21.28
CA SER A 200 -8.35 12.51 -22.05
C SER A 200 -7.59 11.59 -21.10
N LEU A 201 -7.83 10.28 -21.21
CA LEU A 201 -7.13 9.26 -20.43
C LEU A 201 -5.90 8.68 -21.17
N ARG A 202 -5.65 9.14 -22.41
CA ARG A 202 -4.67 8.59 -23.37
C ARG A 202 -3.24 8.46 -22.84
N SER A 203 -2.80 9.40 -22.03
CA SER A 203 -1.40 9.50 -21.58
C SER A 203 -1.26 9.31 -20.07
N MET A 204 -2.34 8.93 -19.39
CA MET A 204 -2.34 8.83 -17.93
C MET A 204 -1.76 7.48 -17.45
N GLY A 205 -1.65 6.48 -18.33
CA GLY A 205 -1.21 5.14 -17.94
C GLY A 205 -2.24 4.46 -17.03
N CYS A 206 -3.53 4.73 -17.26
CA CYS A 206 -4.63 4.14 -16.49
C CYS A 206 -4.72 2.63 -16.78
N GLY A 207 -4.75 1.82 -15.72
CA GLY A 207 -5.04 0.40 -15.81
C GLY A 207 -6.55 0.10 -15.78
N PRO A 208 -6.94 -1.18 -15.71
CA PRO A 208 -8.33 -1.61 -15.64
C PRO A 208 -9.10 -0.99 -14.45
N ALA A 209 -8.46 -0.88 -13.29
CA ALA A 209 -9.06 -0.29 -12.10
C ALA A 209 -9.34 1.21 -12.25
N GLU A 210 -8.37 1.98 -12.76
CA GLU A 210 -8.55 3.40 -13.06
C GLU A 210 -9.65 3.63 -14.09
N GLY A 211 -9.74 2.76 -15.10
CA GLY A 211 -10.82 2.79 -16.09
C GLY A 211 -12.20 2.62 -15.45
N ALA A 212 -12.36 1.66 -14.53
CA ALA A 212 -13.60 1.46 -13.80
C ALA A 212 -13.99 2.70 -12.97
N ILE A 213 -13.04 3.26 -12.23
CA ILE A 213 -13.26 4.47 -11.42
C ILE A 213 -13.64 5.65 -12.30
N ALA A 214 -12.92 5.85 -13.41
CA ALA A 214 -13.22 6.90 -14.37
C ALA A 214 -14.64 6.77 -14.91
N ILE A 215 -15.05 5.59 -15.38
CA ILE A 215 -16.40 5.35 -15.93
C ILE A 215 -17.49 5.61 -14.88
N SER A 216 -17.32 5.11 -13.65
CA SER A 216 -18.31 5.30 -12.60
C SER A 216 -18.50 6.78 -12.23
N VAL A 217 -17.41 7.54 -12.13
CA VAL A 217 -17.46 8.97 -11.83
C VAL A 217 -17.97 9.78 -13.04
N LEU A 218 -17.59 9.38 -14.26
CA LEU A 218 -18.04 9.99 -15.52
C LEU A 218 -19.53 9.84 -15.76
N GLY A 219 -20.14 8.73 -15.35
CA GLY A 219 -21.57 8.50 -15.49
C GLY A 219 -22.45 9.58 -14.86
N ARG A 220 -21.88 10.41 -13.97
CA ARG A 220 -22.56 11.54 -13.30
C ARG A 220 -22.18 12.92 -13.87
N CYS A 221 -21.16 13.02 -14.72
CA CYS A 221 -20.68 14.28 -15.30
C CYS A 221 -21.44 14.60 -16.59
N THR A 222 -22.49 15.42 -16.49
CA THR A 222 -23.33 15.82 -17.65
C THR A 222 -22.70 16.91 -18.53
N ALA A 223 -21.67 17.59 -18.03
CA ALA A 223 -21.01 18.70 -18.73
C ALA A 223 -19.91 18.25 -19.71
N LEU A 224 -19.58 16.96 -19.76
CA LEU A 224 -18.50 16.47 -20.60
C LEU A 224 -18.94 16.39 -22.06
N VAL A 225 -18.23 17.13 -22.92
CA VAL A 225 -18.51 17.22 -24.36
C VAL A 225 -17.52 16.37 -25.18
N LYS A 226 -16.30 16.16 -24.68
CA LYS A 226 -15.30 15.30 -25.31
C LYS A 226 -14.67 14.33 -24.32
N LEU A 227 -14.68 13.04 -24.69
CA LEU A 227 -14.03 11.97 -23.95
C LEU A 227 -13.11 11.19 -24.89
N SER A 228 -11.81 11.11 -24.54
CA SER A 228 -10.83 10.30 -25.27
C SER A 228 -10.38 9.11 -24.44
N LEU A 229 -10.79 7.90 -24.86
CA LEU A 229 -10.50 6.61 -24.20
C LEU A 229 -9.48 5.71 -24.93
N PHE A 230 -9.00 6.09 -26.11
CA PHE A 230 -8.23 5.18 -26.96
C PHE A 230 -6.76 5.03 -26.52
N GLY A 231 -6.36 3.81 -26.11
CA GLY A 231 -4.96 3.42 -25.90
C GLY A 231 -4.60 2.89 -24.51
N ALA A 232 -5.53 2.18 -23.85
CA ALA A 232 -5.20 1.31 -22.70
C ALA A 232 -4.68 -0.04 -23.18
#